data_AF-E2SGW0-F1
#
_entry.id   AF-E2SGW0-F1
#
_cell.length_a   1.000
_cell.length_b   1.000
_cell.length_c   1.000
_cell.angle_alpha   90.00
_cell.angle_beta   90.00
_cell.angle_gamma   90.00
#
_symmetry.space_group_name_H-M   'P 1'
#
loop_
_entity.id
_entity.type
_entity.pdbx_description
1 polymer ?
#
loop_
_entity_poly.entity_id
_entity_poly.type
_entity_poly.pdbx_seq_one_letter_code
_entity_poly.pdbx_strand_id
1 'polypeptide(L)'
;MITRDKCYYCQLMHKMLDDTIEDHPTVIYNVKMDDSTTEKLYADHDLLKTRLKKPGTTPHVYYIKDGKVEADMTGFDEEHPLEFWDWVKEQKIENLK
;
A
#
# COMPACT_ATOMS: atom_id res chain seq x y z
N MET A 1 -1.03 2.73 -2.49
CA MET A 1 -1.48 2.20 -1.19
C MET A 1 -2.99 2.24 -1.12
N ILE A 2 -3.63 1.19 -0.61
CA ILE A 2 -5.05 1.10 -0.32
C ILE A 2 -5.26 1.27 1.18
N THR A 3 -6.16 2.18 1.56
CA THR A 3 -6.43 2.54 2.96
C THR A 3 -7.93 2.65 3.25
N ARG A 4 -8.25 2.77 4.54
CA ARG A 4 -9.58 2.98 5.11
C ARG A 4 -9.52 4.11 6.14
N ASP A 5 -10.68 4.66 6.51
CA ASP A 5 -10.73 5.64 7.59
C ASP A 5 -10.33 5.00 8.93
N LYS A 6 -9.71 5.79 9.81
CA LYS A 6 -9.25 5.37 11.14
C LYS A 6 -8.29 4.16 11.13
N CYS A 7 -7.56 3.93 10.05
CA CYS A 7 -6.55 2.88 9.96
C CYS A 7 -5.19 3.36 10.49
N TYR A 8 -4.87 3.03 11.75
CA TYR A 8 -3.60 3.40 12.40
C TYR A 8 -2.38 2.85 11.63
N TYR A 9 -2.37 1.56 11.32
CA TYR A 9 -1.28 0.92 10.56
C TYR A 9 -1.10 1.50 9.15
N CYS A 10 -2.16 2.06 8.55
CA CYS A 10 -2.04 2.77 7.28
C CYS A 10 -1.21 4.04 7.40
N GLN A 11 -1.38 4.81 8.49
CA GLN A 11 -0.61 6.03 8.72
C GLN A 11 0.87 5.72 8.94
N LEU A 12 1.17 4.68 9.71
CA LEU A 12 2.55 4.24 9.94
C LEU A 12 3.22 3.75 8.65
N MET A 13 2.56 2.88 7.90
CA MET A 13 3.10 2.37 6.64
C MET A 13 3.32 3.49 5.62
N HIS A 14 2.43 4.49 5.56
CA HIS A 14 2.62 5.67 4.71
C HIS A 14 3.91 6.42 5.08
N LYS A 15 4.10 6.67 6.38
CA LYS A 15 5.28 7.39 6.88
C LYS A 15 6.57 6.63 6.55
N MET A 16 6.59 5.32 6.76
CA MET A 16 7.77 4.51 6.42
C MET A 16 8.07 4.51 4.92
N LEU A 17 7.03 4.47 4.07
CA LEU A 17 7.22 4.61 2.63
C LEU A 17 7.76 5.99 2.25
N ASP A 18 7.18 7.08 2.77
CA ASP A 18 7.66 8.45 2.54
C ASP A 18 9.14 8.58 2.91
N ASP A 19 9.51 8.15 4.12
CA ASP A 19 10.89 8.19 4.64
C ASP A 19 11.85 7.32 3.78
N THR A 20 11.34 6.33 3.03
CA THR A 20 12.15 5.45 2.15
C THR A 20 12.36 6.05 0.75
N ILE A 21 11.42 6.85 0.25
CA ILE A 21 11.41 7.31 -1.15
C ILE A 21 11.77 8.79 -1.35
N GLU A 22 12.13 9.51 -0.28
CA GLU A 22 12.21 10.98 -0.23
C GLU A 22 13.11 11.61 -1.33
N ASP A 23 14.01 10.85 -1.96
CA ASP A 23 14.91 11.30 -3.04
C ASP A 23 14.70 10.58 -4.40
N HIS A 24 13.54 9.95 -4.65
CA HIS A 24 13.29 9.15 -5.84
C HIS A 24 12.09 9.59 -6.68
N PRO A 25 12.09 9.32 -8.02
CA PRO A 25 10.95 9.60 -8.90
C PRO A 25 9.78 8.61 -8.67
N THR A 26 9.63 8.09 -7.46
CA THR A 26 8.54 7.22 -7.03
C THR A 26 7.49 8.10 -6.36
N VAL A 27 6.22 7.87 -6.70
CA VAL A 27 5.10 8.62 -6.12
C VAL A 27 4.20 7.67 -5.36
N ILE A 28 3.87 8.01 -4.12
CA ILE A 28 2.87 7.26 -3.34
C ILE A 28 1.48 7.78 -3.71
N TYR A 29 0.71 6.95 -4.42
CA TYR A 29 -0.71 7.16 -4.59
C TYR A 29 -1.47 6.48 -3.46
N ASN A 30 -2.16 7.26 -2.63
CA ASN A 30 -3.07 6.73 -1.61
C ASN A 30 -4.52 6.69 -2.13
N VAL A 31 -5.08 5.50 -2.25
CA VAL A 31 -6.49 5.28 -2.58
C VAL A 31 -7.20 4.89 -1.29
N LYS A 32 -8.07 5.78 -0.82
CA LYS A 32 -8.88 5.55 0.37
C LYS A 32 -10.23 4.96 -0.04
N MET A 33 -10.57 3.77 0.45
CA MET A 33 -11.90 3.18 0.27
C MET A 33 -12.90 3.89 1.19
N ASP A 34 -14.10 4.16 0.69
CA ASP A 34 -15.22 4.68 1.46
C ASP A 34 -15.84 3.56 2.30
N ASP A 35 -15.51 3.53 3.59
CA ASP A 35 -16.05 2.61 4.58
C ASP A 35 -17.19 3.20 5.41
N SER A 36 -17.77 4.34 4.98
CA SER A 36 -18.92 4.95 5.67
C SER A 36 -20.16 4.05 5.68
N THR A 37 -20.30 3.18 4.67
CA THR A 37 -21.28 2.09 4.65
C THR A 37 -20.68 0.83 4.04
N THR A 38 -21.26 -0.32 4.38
CA THR A 38 -20.87 -1.61 3.78
C THR A 38 -21.06 -1.63 2.26
N GLU A 39 -22.12 -1.00 1.74
CA GLU A 39 -22.39 -0.94 0.29
C GLU A 39 -21.30 -0.17 -0.47
N LYS A 40 -20.89 0.98 0.05
CA LYS A 40 -19.83 1.78 -0.57
C LYS A 40 -18.47 1.09 -0.49
N LEU A 41 -18.17 0.45 0.64
CA LEU A 41 -16.95 -0.33 0.80
C LEU A 41 -16.87 -1.46 -0.24
N TYR A 42 -17.99 -2.16 -0.46
CA TYR A 42 -18.05 -3.20 -1.48
C TYR A 42 -17.96 -2.63 -2.90
N ALA A 43 -18.58 -1.48 -3.19
CA ALA A 43 -18.46 -0.83 -4.49
C ALA A 43 -17.01 -0.45 -4.82
N ASP A 44 -16.28 0.13 -3.87
CA ASP A 44 -14.86 0.48 -4.04
C ASP A 44 -13.99 -0.77 -4.17
N HIS A 45 -14.21 -1.77 -3.32
CA HIS A 45 -13.52 -3.07 -3.42
C HIS A 45 -13.75 -3.71 -4.79
N ASP A 46 -14.98 -3.66 -5.31
CA ASP A 46 -15.37 -4.24 -6.59
C ASP A 46 -14.80 -3.49 -7.79
N LEU A 47 -14.58 -2.18 -7.67
CA LEU A 47 -13.83 -1.44 -8.67
C LEU A 47 -12.35 -1.82 -8.64
N LEU A 48 -11.75 -1.90 -7.45
CA LEU A 48 -10.33 -2.20 -7.29
C LEU A 48 -9.97 -3.62 -7.74
N LYS A 49 -10.82 -4.62 -7.50
CA LYS A 49 -10.57 -6.03 -7.89
C LYS A 49 -10.45 -6.22 -9.41
N THR A 50 -10.91 -5.25 -10.21
CA THR A 50 -10.75 -5.29 -11.68
C THR A 50 -9.32 -4.98 -12.13
N ARG A 51 -8.50 -4.37 -11.26
CA ARG A 51 -7.14 -3.90 -11.57
C ARG A 51 -6.08 -4.45 -10.65
N LEU A 52 -6.45 -4.76 -9.40
CA LEU A 52 -5.54 -5.17 -8.33
C LEU A 52 -5.97 -6.50 -7.74
N LYS A 53 -4.99 -7.34 -7.37
CA LYS A 53 -5.26 -8.62 -6.71
C LYS A 53 -5.49 -8.39 -5.22
N LYS A 54 -6.68 -8.77 -4.73
CA LYS A 54 -7.06 -8.79 -3.29
C LYS A 54 -7.00 -7.41 -2.57
N PRO A 55 -7.68 -6.37 -3.05
CA PRO A 55 -7.62 -5.02 -2.46
C PRO A 55 -8.36 -4.87 -1.11
N GLY A 56 -8.91 -5.94 -0.54
CA GLY A 56 -9.78 -5.88 0.65
C GLY A 56 -9.06 -5.74 1.99
N THR A 57 -7.75 -5.98 2.04
CA THR A 57 -6.93 -5.86 3.25
C THR A 57 -6.35 -4.45 3.34
N THR A 58 -6.31 -3.85 4.52
CA THR A 58 -5.70 -2.52 4.72
C THR A 58 -4.79 -2.52 5.96
N PRO A 59 -3.60 -1.90 5.90
CA PRO A 59 -3.01 -1.31 4.69
C PRO A 59 -2.55 -2.38 3.68
N HIS A 60 -2.64 -2.03 2.39
CA HIS A 60 -2.14 -2.84 1.29
C HIS A 60 -1.43 -1.95 0.28
N VAL A 61 -0.16 -2.24 0.03
CA VAL A 61 0.69 -1.48 -0.89
C VAL A 61 0.92 -2.32 -2.13
N TYR A 62 0.88 -1.66 -3.28
CA TYR A 62 1.20 -2.24 -4.58
C TYR A 62 2.36 -1.44 -5.14
N TYR A 63 3.42 -2.13 -5.55
CA TYR A 63 4.51 -1.55 -6.31
C TYR A 63 4.20 -1.71 -7.80
N ILE A 64 4.07 -0.57 -8.48
CA ILE A 64 3.70 -0.51 -9.89
C ILE A 64 4.88 0.03 -10.68
N LYS A 65 5.33 -0.74 -11.68
CA LYS A 65 6.40 -0.36 -12.61
C LYS A 65 5.92 -0.61 -14.04
N ASP A 66 6.17 0.34 -14.93
CA ASP A 66 5.78 0.24 -16.35
C ASP A 66 4.29 -0.12 -16.56
N GLY A 67 3.42 0.41 -15.68
CA GLY A 67 1.97 0.18 -15.69
C GLY A 67 1.52 -1.19 -15.19
N LYS A 68 2.41 -2.02 -14.64
CA LYS A 68 2.12 -3.36 -14.12
C LYS A 68 2.37 -3.44 -12.63
N VAL A 69 1.56 -4.25 -11.95
CA VAL A 69 1.80 -4.62 -10.55
C VAL A 69 2.94 -5.64 -10.53
N GLU A 70 4.09 -5.22 -10.02
CA GLU A 70 5.27 -6.08 -9.88
C GLU A 70 5.25 -6.84 -8.56
N ALA A 71 4.79 -6.18 -7.50
CA ALA A 71 4.70 -6.76 -6.16
C ALA A 71 3.61 -6.07 -5.33
N ASP A 72 3.21 -6.73 -4.25
CA ASP A 72 2.30 -6.18 -3.26
C ASP A 72 2.68 -6.63 -1.85
N MET A 73 2.23 -5.88 -0.84
CA MET A 73 2.43 -6.17 0.57
C MET A 73 1.18 -5.81 1.37
N THR A 74 0.69 -6.75 2.16
CA THR A 74 -0.46 -6.60 3.05
C THR A 74 -0.04 -6.71 4.51
N GLY A 75 -0.82 -6.10 5.41
CA GLY A 75 -0.77 -6.48 6.83
C GLY A 75 0.46 -5.94 7.57
N PHE A 76 0.82 -4.68 7.30
CA PHE A 76 1.85 -3.98 8.06
C PHE A 76 1.56 -4.04 9.57
N ASP A 77 2.57 -4.47 10.34
CA ASP A 77 2.58 -4.53 11.79
C ASP A 77 3.77 -3.74 12.34
N GLU A 78 3.50 -2.85 13.30
CA GLU A 78 4.53 -2.02 13.93
C GLU A 78 5.45 -2.81 14.86
N GLU A 79 4.99 -3.96 15.37
CA GLU A 79 5.80 -4.87 16.19
C GLU A 79 6.78 -5.68 15.33
N HIS A 80 6.52 -5.79 14.02
CA HIS A 80 7.30 -6.56 13.06
C HIS A 80 7.70 -5.73 11.82
N PRO A 81 8.39 -4.59 11.98
CA PRO A 81 8.72 -3.70 10.86
C PRO A 81 9.75 -4.31 9.89
N LEU A 82 10.38 -5.42 10.27
CA LEU A 82 11.36 -6.12 9.42
C LEU A 82 10.73 -6.64 8.13
N GLU A 83 9.47 -7.09 8.16
CA GLU A 83 8.78 -7.57 6.95
C GLU A 83 8.62 -6.45 5.92
N PHE A 84 8.39 -5.22 6.38
CA PHE A 84 8.37 -4.03 5.52
C PHE A 84 9.72 -3.80 4.86
N TRP A 85 10.81 -3.85 5.62
CA TRP A 85 12.16 -3.60 5.11
C TRP A 85 12.66 -4.71 4.19
N ASP A 86 12.35 -5.96 4.51
CA ASP A 86 12.64 -7.10 3.64
C ASP A 86 11.93 -6.95 2.30
N TRP A 87 10.65 -6.56 2.31
CA TRP A 87 9.91 -6.28 1.08
C TRP A 87 10.51 -5.11 0.28
N VAL A 88 10.82 -4.00 0.94
CA VAL A 88 11.50 -2.84 0.31
C VAL A 88 12.81 -3.26 -0.35
N LYS A 89 13.58 -4.13 0.30
CA LYS A 89 14.86 -4.66 -0.20
C LYS A 89 14.69 -5.61 -1.38
N GLU A 90 13.78 -6.58 -1.26
CA GLU A 90 13.48 -7.54 -2.32
C GLU A 90 13.05 -6.84 -3.61
N GLN A 91 12.22 -5.81 -3.48
CA GLN A 91 11.73 -5.02 -4.62
C GLN A 91 12.73 -3.95 -5.08
N LYS A 92 13.89 -3.85 -4.42
CA LYS A 92 14.96 -2.86 -4.68
C LYS A 92 14.46 -1.42 -4.60
N ILE A 93 13.53 -1.16 -3.69
CA ILE A 93 13.00 0.17 -3.40
C ILE A 93 14.03 0.97 -2.58
N GLU A 94 14.79 0.31 -1.69
CA GLU A 94 15.87 0.93 -0.87
C GLU A 94 17.10 1.42 -1.67
N ASN A 95 17.33 0.85 -2.86
CA ASN A 95 18.52 1.08 -3.68
C ASN A 95 18.23 1.95 -4.90
N LEU A 96 17.16 2.74 -4.86
CA LEU A 96 16.94 3.74 -5.89
C LEU A 96 18.00 4.88 -5.84
N LYS A 97 18.91 4.88 -4.84
CA LYS A 97 20.07 5.79 -4.70
C LYS A 97 20.89 5.99 -5.96
#